data_AF-A0B7S7-F1
#
_entry.id   AF-A0B7S7-F1
#
_cell.length_a   1.000
_cell.length_b   1.000
_cell.length_c   1.000
_cell.angle_alpha   90.00
_cell.angle_beta   90.00
_cell.angle_gamma   90.00
#
_symmetry.space_group_name_H-M   'P 1'
#
loop_
_entity.id
_entity.type
_entity.pdbx_description
1 polymer ?
#
loop_
_entity_poly.entity_id
_entity_poly.type
_entity_poly.pdbx_seq_one_letter_code
_entity_poly.pdbx_strand_id
1 'polypeptide(L)'
;MLNLNINYRIIANPFIAYVYVNLIVFILYQLRWSNLLPKLSTELVYFIFFTVYIMLFIGLLSIKLAIIPKYKPINMTHNPFKVIISIIILIIIEFIHNNGVPLLLLINGIKYNYMSFGIKTLHVFILTFISFYAVYLFHLFVSQKNKKILLYVIILCFYPILIINRGALLIILTSIIFIFLMNIRGLKLEHFIYIVLFLILVAYGFGLLGDLRHGNENYFISISHPSKEFFDSHIPKEFLWAYMYVVSPLGNLQTTINDVEISYSEIEFILRCLVPDFISKHFDFNKTPLIQIAPELNVATMYGAAYASMGWLGMIFIFIYMILIVLLYLIFLPRNTPYTISGIALLTTLIAYTFFTNMLVFTGMIAQLAYPILFGYLFRVGRDKNV
;
A
#
# COMPACT_ATOMS: atom_id res chain seq x y z
N MET A 1 17.36 -12.58 -27.07
CA MET A 1 17.14 -12.18 -25.66
C MET A 1 16.98 -10.66 -25.60
N LEU A 2 15.75 -10.15 -25.53
CA LEU A 2 15.51 -8.71 -25.31
C LEU A 2 15.77 -8.40 -23.83
N ASN A 3 16.99 -7.96 -23.51
CA ASN A 3 17.26 -7.33 -22.21
C ASN A 3 16.71 -5.91 -22.25
N LEU A 4 15.51 -5.72 -21.69
CA LEU A 4 15.04 -4.39 -21.34
C LEU A 4 15.93 -3.88 -20.21
N ASN A 5 16.92 -3.06 -20.55
CA ASN A 5 17.80 -2.36 -19.59
C ASN A 5 17.02 -1.25 -18.87
N ILE A 6 15.95 -1.61 -18.19
CA ILE A 6 15.21 -0.69 -17.31
C ILE A 6 16.05 -0.54 -16.04
N ASN A 7 16.48 0.70 -15.79
CA ASN A 7 17.25 1.04 -14.60
C ASN A 7 16.37 0.87 -13.35
N TYR A 8 16.80 0.08 -12.37
CA TYR A 8 16.04 -0.15 -11.13
C TYR A 8 15.68 1.15 -10.38
N ARG A 9 16.47 2.22 -10.57
CA ARG A 9 16.19 3.56 -10.03
C ARG A 9 14.92 4.18 -10.60
N ILE A 10 14.43 3.70 -11.74
CA ILE A 10 13.16 4.10 -12.33
C ILE A 10 12.03 3.36 -11.59
N ILE A 11 12.14 2.05 -11.46
CA ILE A 11 11.06 1.19 -10.97
C ILE A 11 10.74 1.44 -9.49
N ALA A 12 11.79 1.57 -8.66
CA ALA A 12 11.63 1.67 -7.22
C ALA A 12 11.71 3.12 -6.71
N ASN A 13 11.35 4.08 -7.57
CA ASN A 13 11.26 5.48 -7.24
C ASN A 13 9.82 5.83 -6.86
N PRO A 14 9.57 6.46 -5.69
CA PRO A 14 8.23 6.76 -5.22
C PRO A 14 7.41 7.63 -6.20
N PHE A 15 8.04 8.62 -6.85
CA PHE A 15 7.37 9.48 -7.81
C PHE A 15 6.97 8.71 -9.07
N ILE A 16 7.84 7.82 -9.53
CA ILE A 16 7.59 7.00 -10.72
C ILE A 16 6.57 5.88 -10.43
N ALA A 17 6.57 5.32 -9.22
CA ALA A 17 5.58 4.34 -8.79
C ALA A 17 4.16 4.92 -8.83
N TYR A 18 3.98 6.18 -8.39
CA TYR A 18 2.72 6.92 -8.57
C TYR A 18 2.29 6.94 -10.04
N VAL A 19 3.21 7.26 -10.97
CA VAL A 19 2.93 7.32 -12.41
C VAL A 19 2.43 5.98 -12.93
N TYR A 20 3.14 4.89 -12.66
CA TYR A 20 2.76 3.58 -13.18
C TYR A 20 1.42 3.12 -12.63
N VAL A 21 1.15 3.27 -11.33
CA VAL A 21 -0.14 2.88 -10.75
C VAL A 21 -1.27 3.68 -11.38
N ASN A 22 -1.16 5.01 -11.44
CA ASN A 22 -2.22 5.85 -12.01
C ASN A 22 -2.49 5.51 -13.49
N LEU A 23 -1.45 5.29 -14.30
CA LEU A 23 -1.62 4.92 -15.70
C LEU A 23 -2.21 3.51 -15.88
N ILE A 24 -1.74 2.53 -15.11
CA ILE A 24 -2.28 1.16 -15.16
C ILE A 24 -3.75 1.16 -14.77
N VAL A 25 -4.12 1.81 -13.66
CA VAL A 25 -5.53 1.87 -13.27
C VAL A 25 -6.36 2.63 -14.29
N PHE A 26 -5.85 3.75 -14.83
CA PHE A 26 -6.56 4.47 -15.88
C PHE A 26 -6.84 3.59 -17.10
N ILE A 27 -5.87 2.82 -17.57
CA ILE A 27 -6.04 1.87 -18.69
C ILE A 27 -7.07 0.80 -18.34
N LEU A 28 -6.94 0.18 -17.15
CA LEU A 28 -7.89 -0.84 -16.70
C LEU A 28 -9.31 -0.28 -16.59
N TYR A 29 -9.47 0.97 -16.13
CA TYR A 29 -10.76 1.64 -16.01
C TYR A 29 -11.46 1.79 -17.37
N GLN A 30 -10.70 1.95 -18.47
CA GLN A 30 -11.27 2.05 -19.82
C GLN A 30 -11.86 0.73 -20.32
N LEU A 31 -11.53 -0.41 -19.70
CA LEU A 31 -12.09 -1.72 -20.08
C LEU A 31 -13.59 -1.84 -19.76
N ARG A 32 -14.11 -1.00 -18.85
CA ARG A 32 -15.55 -0.89 -18.53
C ARG A 32 -16.21 -2.22 -18.16
N TRP A 33 -15.46 -3.16 -17.57
CA TRP A 33 -15.97 -4.49 -17.24
C TRP A 33 -17.11 -4.53 -16.20
N SER A 34 -17.45 -3.41 -15.57
CA SER A 34 -18.61 -3.26 -14.70
C SER A 34 -19.45 -2.05 -15.10
N ASN A 35 -20.78 -2.24 -15.10
CA ASN A 35 -21.76 -1.19 -15.37
C ASN A 35 -21.87 -0.17 -14.23
N LEU A 36 -21.27 -0.44 -13.06
CA LEU A 36 -21.22 0.50 -11.93
C LEU A 36 -20.25 1.65 -12.14
N LEU A 37 -19.31 1.52 -13.10
CA LEU A 37 -18.24 2.49 -13.27
C LEU A 37 -18.75 3.73 -14.02
N PRO A 38 -18.83 4.91 -13.39
CA PRO A 38 -19.30 6.13 -14.05
C PRO A 38 -18.34 6.60 -15.14
N LYS A 39 -18.83 7.38 -16.10
CA LYS A 39 -17.95 8.04 -17.08
C LYS A 39 -17.05 9.04 -16.35
N LEU A 40 -15.75 9.03 -16.66
CA LEU A 40 -14.81 9.99 -16.07
C LEU A 40 -15.08 11.37 -16.67
N SER A 41 -15.17 12.40 -15.84
CA SER A 41 -15.30 13.77 -16.31
C SER A 41 -13.98 14.25 -16.92
N THR A 42 -14.09 15.17 -17.87
CA THR A 42 -12.92 15.71 -18.59
C THR A 42 -11.94 16.38 -17.63
N GLU A 43 -12.44 17.05 -16.59
CA GLU A 43 -11.65 17.70 -15.55
C GLU A 43 -10.83 16.69 -14.74
N LEU A 44 -11.44 15.55 -14.36
CA LEU A 44 -10.73 14.51 -13.61
C LEU A 44 -9.64 13.87 -14.48
N VAL A 45 -9.94 13.63 -15.76
CA VAL A 45 -8.95 13.10 -16.72
C VAL A 45 -7.76 14.05 -16.82
N TYR A 46 -8.00 15.35 -17.03
CA TYR A 46 -6.92 16.35 -17.08
C TYR A 46 -6.14 16.42 -15.78
N PHE A 47 -6.81 16.37 -14.62
CA PHE A 47 -6.15 16.37 -13.32
C PHE A 47 -5.22 15.15 -13.15
N ILE A 48 -5.68 13.95 -13.50
CA ILE A 48 -4.85 12.73 -13.41
C ILE A 48 -3.62 12.85 -14.32
N PHE A 49 -3.80 13.25 -15.58
CA PHE A 49 -2.66 13.41 -16.49
C PHE A 49 -1.70 14.52 -16.08
N PHE A 50 -2.21 15.61 -15.50
CA PHE A 50 -1.39 16.67 -14.93
C PHE A 50 -0.54 16.18 -13.76
N THR A 51 -1.14 15.47 -12.79
CA THR A 51 -0.38 14.90 -11.66
C THR A 51 0.62 13.85 -12.11
N VAL A 52 0.27 13.01 -13.09
CA VAL A 52 1.18 12.05 -13.73
C VAL A 52 2.36 12.77 -14.39
N TYR A 53 2.12 13.84 -15.13
CA TYR A 53 3.18 14.62 -15.79
C TYR A 53 4.16 15.21 -14.76
N ILE A 54 3.64 15.85 -13.69
CA ILE A 54 4.48 16.40 -12.62
C ILE A 54 5.30 15.32 -11.92
N MET A 55 4.67 14.20 -11.56
CA MET A 55 5.35 13.10 -10.87
C MET A 55 6.39 12.42 -11.76
N LEU A 56 6.13 12.32 -13.06
CA LEU A 56 7.12 11.84 -14.02
C LEU A 56 8.31 12.81 -14.10
N PHE A 57 8.06 14.12 -14.22
CA PHE A 57 9.11 15.12 -14.26
C PHE A 57 9.99 15.10 -13.00
N ILE A 58 9.38 15.14 -11.81
CA ILE A 58 10.09 15.06 -10.51
C ILE A 58 10.83 13.72 -10.40
N GLY A 59 10.20 12.62 -10.80
CA GLY A 59 10.80 11.29 -10.80
C GLY A 59 12.07 11.22 -11.66
N LEU A 60 12.01 11.69 -12.91
CA LEU A 60 13.16 11.75 -13.81
C LEU A 60 14.27 12.67 -13.27
N LEU A 61 13.89 13.84 -12.71
CA LEU A 61 14.83 14.76 -12.08
C LEU A 61 15.54 14.12 -10.88
N SER A 62 14.79 13.42 -10.02
CA SER A 62 15.35 12.75 -8.83
C SER A 62 16.32 11.62 -9.18
N ILE A 63 16.13 10.97 -10.34
CA ILE A 63 17.06 9.97 -10.87
C ILE A 63 18.34 10.64 -11.37
N LYS A 64 18.21 11.72 -12.15
CA LYS A 64 19.34 12.51 -12.66
C LYS A 64 20.19 13.07 -11.53
N LEU A 65 19.56 13.58 -10.48
CA LEU A 65 20.20 14.12 -9.28
C LEU A 65 20.67 13.04 -8.29
N ALA A 66 20.45 11.75 -8.60
CA ALA A 66 20.79 10.62 -7.74
C ALA A 66 20.25 10.75 -6.29
N ILE A 67 19.06 11.36 -6.14
CA ILE A 67 18.38 11.52 -4.84
C ILE A 67 18.08 10.14 -4.25
N ILE A 68 17.64 9.19 -5.08
CA ILE A 68 17.37 7.81 -4.68
C ILE A 68 18.71 7.03 -4.61
N PRO A 69 19.11 6.56 -3.41
CA PRO A 69 20.30 5.73 -3.21
C PRO A 69 20.32 4.49 -4.11
N LYS A 70 21.52 4.07 -4.52
CA LYS A 70 21.72 2.76 -5.16
C LYS A 70 21.46 1.65 -4.14
N TYR A 71 20.95 0.51 -4.61
CA TYR A 71 20.92 -0.70 -3.80
C TYR A 71 22.31 -1.00 -3.23
N LYS A 72 22.37 -1.29 -1.93
CA LYS A 72 23.58 -1.72 -1.25
C LYS A 72 23.27 -3.01 -0.49
N PRO A 73 24.08 -4.07 -0.68
CA PRO A 73 23.94 -5.27 0.13
C PRO A 73 24.28 -4.93 1.58
N ILE A 74 23.61 -5.62 2.50
CA ILE A 74 23.81 -5.44 3.95
C ILE A 74 24.24 -6.76 4.59
N ASN A 75 24.99 -6.63 5.68
CA ASN A 75 25.39 -7.77 6.50
C ASN A 75 24.61 -7.79 7.81
N MET A 76 24.39 -9.00 8.30
CA MET A 76 23.72 -9.25 9.57
C MET A 76 24.61 -8.77 10.72
N THR A 77 24.23 -7.67 11.36
CA THR A 77 24.95 -7.13 12.52
C THR A 77 24.45 -7.71 13.85
N HIS A 78 23.19 -8.15 13.88
CA HIS A 78 22.54 -8.71 15.06
C HIS A 78 21.73 -9.95 14.71
N ASN A 79 21.57 -10.85 15.67
CA ASN A 79 20.77 -12.06 15.49
C ASN A 79 19.27 -11.71 15.49
N PRO A 80 18.56 -11.88 14.36
CA PRO A 80 17.15 -11.50 14.24
C PRO A 80 16.21 -12.37 15.08
N PHE A 81 16.67 -13.54 15.54
CA PHE A 81 15.86 -14.49 16.30
C PHE A 81 15.23 -13.87 17.55
N LYS A 82 15.99 -13.09 18.33
CA LYS A 82 15.49 -12.46 19.56
C LYS A 82 14.32 -11.52 19.27
N VAL A 83 14.44 -10.70 18.22
CA VAL A 83 13.39 -9.76 17.80
C VAL A 83 12.14 -10.51 17.33
N ILE A 84 12.31 -11.59 16.56
CA ILE A 84 11.20 -12.43 16.10
C ILE A 84 10.46 -13.05 17.29
N ILE A 85 11.17 -13.59 18.28
CA ILE A 85 10.55 -14.15 19.49
C ILE A 85 9.78 -13.06 20.25
N SER A 86 10.34 -11.86 20.40
CA SER A 86 9.63 -10.74 21.03
C SER A 86 8.35 -10.38 20.27
N ILE A 87 8.38 -10.33 18.94
CA ILE A 87 7.18 -10.09 18.12
C ILE A 87 6.14 -11.20 18.35
N ILE A 88 6.55 -12.47 18.34
CA ILE A 88 5.65 -13.60 18.55
C ILE A 88 4.98 -13.52 19.93
N ILE A 89 5.72 -13.18 20.98
CA ILE A 89 5.16 -12.99 22.32
C ILE A 89 4.08 -11.89 22.31
N LEU A 90 4.35 -10.75 21.65
CA LEU A 90 3.38 -9.66 21.55
C LEU A 90 2.12 -10.07 20.77
N ILE A 91 2.27 -10.85 19.68
CA ILE A 91 1.14 -11.42 18.92
C ILE A 91 0.29 -12.34 19.81
N ILE A 92 0.94 -13.22 20.59
CA ILE A 92 0.24 -14.15 21.49
C ILE A 92 -0.57 -13.37 22.52
N ILE A 93 -0.03 -12.28 23.08
CA ILE A 93 -0.74 -11.40 24.01
C ILE A 93 -2.02 -10.84 23.35
N GLU A 94 -1.96 -10.41 22.09
CA GLU A 94 -3.15 -9.94 21.36
C GLU A 94 -4.20 -11.04 21.17
N PHE A 95 -3.78 -12.27 20.83
CA PHE A 95 -4.69 -13.39 20.65
C PHE A 95 -5.38 -13.78 21.97
N ILE A 96 -4.65 -13.77 23.08
CA ILE A 96 -5.22 -14.02 24.42
C ILE A 96 -6.25 -12.93 24.75
N HIS A 97 -5.90 -11.66 24.56
CA HIS A 97 -6.81 -10.54 24.83
C HIS A 97 -8.11 -10.61 23.99
N ASN A 98 -8.02 -11.11 22.76
CA ASN A 98 -9.16 -11.20 21.84
C ASN A 98 -9.90 -12.55 21.90
N ASN A 99 -9.55 -13.42 22.86
CA ASN A 99 -10.12 -14.76 23.04
C ASN A 99 -10.02 -15.66 21.80
N GLY A 100 -8.97 -15.48 20.98
CA GLY A 100 -8.74 -16.33 19.82
C GLY A 100 -7.99 -15.65 18.68
N VAL A 101 -7.81 -16.44 17.61
CA VAL A 101 -7.19 -16.01 16.37
C VAL A 101 -8.29 -15.73 15.34
N PRO A 102 -8.41 -14.52 14.78
CA PRO A 102 -9.52 -14.13 13.91
C PRO A 102 -9.79 -15.11 12.77
N LEU A 103 -8.75 -15.56 12.07
CA LEU A 103 -8.88 -16.53 10.98
C LEU A 103 -9.49 -17.86 11.44
N LEU A 104 -9.02 -18.41 12.57
CA LEU A 104 -9.53 -19.67 13.11
C LEU A 104 -10.99 -19.52 13.58
N LEU A 105 -11.33 -18.38 14.18
CA LEU A 105 -12.71 -18.08 14.60
C LEU A 105 -13.66 -18.07 13.39
N LEU A 106 -13.28 -17.43 12.27
CA LEU A 106 -14.10 -17.42 11.05
C LEU A 106 -14.23 -18.80 10.41
N ILE A 107 -13.14 -19.58 10.32
CA ILE A 107 -13.19 -20.93 9.76
C ILE A 107 -14.11 -21.84 10.58
N ASN A 108 -14.18 -21.63 11.90
CA ASN A 108 -15.08 -22.35 12.79
C ASN A 108 -16.53 -21.79 12.78
N GLY A 109 -16.87 -20.87 11.88
CA GLY A 109 -18.21 -20.29 11.75
C GLY A 109 -18.60 -19.29 12.83
N ILE A 110 -17.65 -18.85 13.67
CA ILE A 110 -17.91 -17.86 14.72
C ILE A 110 -17.94 -16.48 14.08
N LYS A 111 -19.07 -15.77 14.19
CA LYS A 111 -19.20 -14.38 13.73
C LYS A 111 -18.23 -13.50 14.53
N TYR A 112 -17.14 -13.07 13.88
CA TYR A 112 -16.12 -12.23 14.48
C TYR A 112 -15.98 -10.91 13.73
N ASN A 113 -16.06 -9.79 14.44
CA ASN A 113 -15.76 -8.48 13.86
C ASN A 113 -14.25 -8.27 13.89
N TYR A 114 -13.58 -8.52 12.77
CA TYR A 114 -12.14 -8.32 12.63
C TYR A 114 -11.70 -6.85 12.81
N MET A 115 -12.61 -5.88 12.67
CA MET A 115 -12.30 -4.46 12.87
C MET A 115 -12.09 -4.09 14.33
N SER A 116 -12.52 -4.93 15.28
CA SER A 116 -12.30 -4.74 16.71
C SER A 116 -11.09 -5.51 17.25
N PHE A 117 -10.32 -6.17 16.38
CA PHE A 117 -9.17 -6.96 16.81
C PHE A 117 -8.02 -6.10 17.34
N GLY A 118 -7.35 -6.61 18.36
CA GLY A 118 -6.08 -6.09 18.87
C GLY A 118 -6.22 -5.11 20.04
N ILE A 119 -5.11 -4.83 20.69
CA ILE A 119 -5.05 -3.81 21.76
C ILE A 119 -4.72 -2.48 21.08
N LYS A 120 -5.60 -1.46 21.18
CA LYS A 120 -5.60 -0.24 20.32
C LYS A 120 -4.23 0.31 19.92
N THR A 121 -3.31 0.52 20.86
CA THR A 121 -1.97 1.07 20.59
C THR A 121 -0.95 0.00 20.23
N LEU A 122 -0.99 -1.13 20.94
CA LEU A 122 -0.07 -2.24 20.73
C LEU A 122 -0.26 -2.88 19.34
N HIS A 123 -1.49 -3.02 18.88
CA HIS A 123 -1.83 -3.57 17.57
C HIS A 123 -1.18 -2.79 16.43
N VAL A 124 -1.35 -1.46 16.48
CA VAL A 124 -0.77 -0.55 15.48
C VAL A 124 0.75 -0.65 15.49
N PHE A 125 1.36 -0.71 16.68
CA PHE A 125 2.80 -0.90 16.80
C PHE A 125 3.27 -2.24 16.23
N ILE A 126 2.62 -3.36 16.60
CA ILE A 126 2.95 -4.70 16.10
C ILE A 126 2.86 -4.72 14.57
N LEU A 127 1.74 -4.24 14.00
CA LEU A 127 1.50 -4.29 12.57
C LEU A 127 2.54 -3.47 11.77
N THR A 128 2.79 -2.24 12.21
CA THR A 128 3.74 -1.33 11.55
C THR A 128 5.18 -1.81 11.70
N PHE A 129 5.55 -2.35 12.86
CA PHE A 129 6.88 -2.92 13.10
C PHE A 129 7.10 -4.21 12.32
N ILE A 130 6.11 -5.12 12.28
CA ILE A 130 6.16 -6.33 11.43
C ILE A 130 6.37 -5.95 9.98
N SER A 131 5.63 -4.95 9.49
CA SER A 131 5.75 -4.51 8.10
C SER A 131 7.15 -3.99 7.78
N PHE A 132 7.68 -3.09 8.62
CA PHE A 132 9.06 -2.63 8.48
C PHE A 132 10.08 -3.79 8.58
N TYR A 133 9.96 -4.63 9.60
CA TYR A 133 10.97 -5.63 9.92
C TYR A 133 10.98 -6.78 8.91
N ALA A 134 9.83 -7.16 8.36
CA ALA A 134 9.73 -8.12 7.26
C ALA A 134 10.47 -7.62 6.01
N VAL A 135 10.29 -6.35 5.65
CA VAL A 135 10.99 -5.73 4.50
C VAL A 135 12.49 -5.64 4.75
N TYR A 136 12.91 -5.26 5.96
CA TYR A 136 14.31 -5.26 6.36
C TYR A 136 14.96 -6.65 6.31
N LEU A 137 14.29 -7.67 6.89
CA LEU A 137 14.79 -9.04 6.84
C LEU A 137 14.84 -9.57 5.41
N PHE A 138 13.89 -9.19 4.55
CA PHE A 138 13.96 -9.54 3.15
C PHE A 138 15.15 -8.88 2.43
N HIS A 139 15.45 -7.61 2.72
CA HIS A 139 16.66 -6.96 2.22
C HIS A 139 17.94 -7.69 2.68
N LEU A 140 17.98 -8.15 3.93
CA LEU A 140 19.07 -8.96 4.46
C LEU A 140 19.15 -10.34 3.78
N PHE A 141 18.01 -11.01 3.57
CA PHE A 141 17.92 -12.27 2.83
C PHE A 141 18.44 -12.11 1.40
N VAL A 142 18.02 -11.07 0.68
CA VAL A 142 18.47 -10.83 -0.70
C VAL A 142 19.98 -10.59 -0.74
N SER A 143 20.52 -9.91 0.29
CA SER A 143 21.95 -9.61 0.41
C SER A 143 22.79 -10.85 0.74
N GLN A 144 22.34 -11.73 1.64
CA GLN A 144 23.14 -12.84 2.18
C GLN A 144 22.72 -14.23 1.70
N LYS A 145 21.54 -14.35 1.08
CA LYS A 145 20.92 -15.61 0.62
C LYS A 145 20.73 -16.67 1.71
N ASN A 146 20.67 -16.25 2.98
CA ASN A 146 20.46 -17.15 4.11
C ASN A 146 18.98 -17.57 4.23
N LYS A 147 18.67 -18.85 3.97
CA LYS A 147 17.31 -19.42 4.01
C LYS A 147 16.61 -19.27 5.37
N LYS A 148 17.36 -19.22 6.48
CA LYS A 148 16.78 -19.00 7.82
C LYS A 148 16.13 -17.62 7.94
N ILE A 149 16.67 -16.62 7.26
CA ILE A 149 16.11 -15.26 7.24
C ILE A 149 14.81 -15.23 6.43
N LEU A 150 14.77 -15.95 5.30
CA LEU A 150 13.54 -16.10 4.52
C LEU A 150 12.41 -16.72 5.34
N LEU A 151 12.71 -17.73 6.17
CA LEU A 151 11.72 -18.32 7.08
C LEU A 151 11.14 -17.27 8.04
N TYR A 152 11.97 -16.37 8.58
CA TYR A 152 11.47 -15.27 9.42
C TYR A 152 10.57 -14.30 8.66
N VAL A 153 10.90 -13.97 7.40
CA VAL A 153 10.01 -13.16 6.55
C VAL A 153 8.66 -13.85 6.37
N ILE A 154 8.65 -15.16 6.10
CA ILE A 154 7.41 -15.94 5.93
C ILE A 154 6.57 -15.92 7.22
N ILE A 155 7.19 -16.13 8.38
CA ILE A 155 6.50 -16.07 9.70
C ILE A 155 5.84 -14.70 9.90
N LEU A 156 6.54 -13.62 9.56
CA LEU A 156 6.00 -12.25 9.69
C LEU A 156 4.86 -11.97 8.71
N CYS A 157 4.96 -12.44 7.47
CA CYS A 157 3.88 -12.35 6.48
C CYS A 157 2.66 -13.20 6.87
N PHE A 158 2.82 -14.21 7.70
CA PHE A 158 1.71 -15.03 8.18
C PHE A 158 0.82 -14.29 9.18
N TYR A 159 1.35 -13.35 9.95
CA TYR A 159 0.56 -12.60 10.93
C TYR A 159 -0.62 -11.81 10.31
N PRO A 160 -0.42 -10.97 9.26
CA PRO A 160 -1.54 -10.33 8.57
C PRO A 160 -2.62 -11.29 8.05
N ILE A 161 -2.25 -12.52 7.68
CA ILE A 161 -3.20 -13.57 7.27
C ILE A 161 -4.04 -14.02 8.46
N LEU A 162 -3.41 -14.28 9.62
CA LEU A 162 -4.08 -14.71 10.85
C LEU A 162 -5.13 -13.70 11.35
N ILE A 163 -4.88 -12.40 11.13
CA ILE A 163 -5.79 -11.31 11.53
C ILE A 163 -6.69 -10.83 10.39
N ILE A 164 -6.65 -11.49 9.22
CA ILE A 164 -7.49 -11.16 8.05
C ILE A 164 -7.24 -9.72 7.54
N ASN A 165 -6.03 -9.22 7.74
CA ASN A 165 -5.62 -7.90 7.29
C ASN A 165 -4.91 -7.99 5.93
N ARG A 166 -5.72 -8.09 4.87
CA ARG A 166 -5.25 -8.21 3.48
C ARG A 166 -4.41 -7.01 3.03
N GLY A 167 -4.78 -5.81 3.46
CA GLY A 167 -4.08 -4.58 3.11
C GLY A 167 -2.64 -4.57 3.62
N ALA A 168 -2.43 -4.96 4.88
CA ALA A 168 -1.09 -5.06 5.46
C ALA A 168 -0.22 -6.10 4.74
N LEU A 169 -0.78 -7.27 4.42
CA LEU A 169 -0.05 -8.29 3.66
C LEU A 169 0.42 -7.75 2.30
N LEU A 170 -0.48 -7.10 1.55
CA LEU A 170 -0.18 -6.54 0.24
C LEU A 170 0.92 -5.46 0.30
N ILE A 171 0.91 -4.62 1.32
CA ILE A 171 1.94 -3.59 1.53
C ILE A 171 3.30 -4.23 1.81
N ILE A 172 3.35 -5.28 2.64
CA ILE A 172 4.60 -6.00 2.90
C ILE A 172 5.12 -6.65 1.62
N LEU A 173 4.27 -7.38 0.90
CA LEU A 173 4.63 -8.08 -0.33
C LEU A 173 5.09 -7.11 -1.43
N THR A 174 4.39 -5.98 -1.60
CA THR A 174 4.78 -4.95 -2.58
C THR A 174 6.13 -4.32 -2.22
N SER A 175 6.37 -4.06 -0.93
CA SER A 175 7.65 -3.53 -0.47
C SER A 175 8.80 -4.52 -0.70
N ILE A 176 8.56 -5.81 -0.45
CA ILE A 176 9.48 -6.91 -0.76
C ILE A 176 9.78 -6.97 -2.26
N ILE A 177 8.75 -6.82 -3.12
CA ILE A 177 8.92 -6.75 -4.58
C ILE A 177 9.82 -5.57 -4.95
N PHE A 178 9.63 -4.38 -4.37
CA PHE A 178 10.52 -3.25 -4.64
C PHE A 178 11.97 -3.52 -4.22
N ILE A 179 12.21 -4.15 -3.07
CA ILE A 179 13.56 -4.58 -2.66
C ILE A 179 14.17 -5.54 -3.68
N PHE A 180 13.41 -6.51 -4.15
CA PHE A 180 13.86 -7.47 -5.15
C PHE A 180 14.23 -6.77 -6.46
N LEU A 181 13.36 -5.86 -6.93
CA LEU A 181 13.55 -5.07 -8.15
C LEU A 181 14.75 -4.12 -8.05
N MET A 182 15.04 -3.57 -6.86
CA MET A 182 16.24 -2.76 -6.62
C MET A 182 17.55 -3.58 -6.69
N ASN A 183 17.51 -4.87 -6.33
CA ASN A 183 18.69 -5.73 -6.32
C ASN A 183 19.08 -6.25 -7.72
N ILE A 184 18.11 -6.44 -8.62
CA ILE A 184 18.40 -6.94 -9.97
C ILE A 184 19.02 -5.84 -10.85
N ARG A 185 20.03 -6.21 -11.65
CA ARG A 185 20.75 -5.28 -12.55
C ARG A 185 20.00 -4.95 -13.86
N GLY A 186 18.81 -5.51 -14.04
CA GLY A 186 17.94 -5.33 -15.19
C GLY A 186 16.78 -6.33 -15.16
N LEU A 187 15.63 -5.96 -15.74
CA LEU A 187 14.47 -6.83 -15.83
C LEU A 187 14.63 -7.80 -17.00
N LYS A 188 14.94 -9.06 -16.69
CA LYS A 188 14.80 -10.15 -17.69
C LYS A 188 13.33 -10.56 -17.81
N LEU A 189 12.93 -11.05 -18.98
CA LEU A 189 11.59 -11.56 -19.25
C LEU A 189 11.12 -12.60 -18.22
N GLU A 190 12.01 -13.48 -17.76
CA GLU A 190 11.74 -14.47 -16.71
C GLU A 190 11.22 -13.83 -15.41
N HIS A 191 11.81 -12.72 -14.97
CA HIS A 191 11.38 -12.00 -13.77
C HIS A 191 10.00 -11.38 -13.95
N PHE A 192 9.72 -10.85 -15.15
CA PHE A 192 8.40 -10.32 -15.49
C PHE A 192 7.34 -11.43 -15.43
N ILE A 193 7.63 -12.60 -16.00
CA ILE A 193 6.75 -13.78 -15.92
C ILE A 193 6.50 -14.18 -14.46
N TYR A 194 7.54 -14.24 -13.61
CA TYR A 194 7.36 -14.56 -12.19
C TYR A 194 6.50 -13.53 -11.45
N ILE A 195 6.66 -12.24 -11.74
CA ILE A 195 5.83 -11.17 -11.15
C ILE A 195 4.38 -11.32 -11.60
N VAL A 196 4.14 -11.55 -12.89
CA VAL A 196 2.78 -11.75 -13.43
C VAL A 196 2.12 -12.98 -12.83
N LEU A 197 2.81 -14.12 -12.78
CA LEU A 197 2.30 -15.34 -12.16
C LEU A 197 2.00 -15.13 -10.67
N PHE A 198 2.87 -14.41 -9.96
CA PHE A 198 2.64 -14.06 -8.56
C PHE A 198 1.40 -13.16 -8.40
N LEU A 199 1.23 -12.14 -9.23
CA LEU A 199 0.07 -11.26 -9.22
C LEU A 199 -1.23 -12.02 -9.53
N ILE A 200 -1.20 -12.96 -10.48
CA ILE A 200 -2.33 -13.84 -10.80
C ILE A 200 -2.69 -14.71 -9.59
N LEU A 201 -1.70 -15.34 -8.96
CA LEU A 201 -1.91 -16.18 -7.78
C LEU A 201 -2.51 -15.37 -6.61
N VAL A 202 -1.98 -14.17 -6.37
CA VAL A 202 -2.50 -13.25 -5.36
C VAL A 202 -3.93 -12.85 -5.71
N ALA A 203 -4.21 -12.40 -6.93
CA ALA A 203 -5.56 -12.01 -7.38
C ALA A 203 -6.58 -13.14 -7.20
N TYR A 204 -6.20 -14.37 -7.58
CA TYR A 204 -7.04 -15.55 -7.41
C TYR A 204 -7.29 -15.87 -5.93
N GLY A 205 -6.24 -15.87 -5.10
CA GLY A 205 -6.37 -16.07 -3.64
C GLY A 205 -7.23 -14.99 -2.97
N PHE A 206 -7.20 -13.77 -3.49
CA PHE A 206 -8.06 -12.67 -3.04
C PHE A 206 -9.54 -12.94 -3.30
N GLY A 207 -9.88 -13.45 -4.49
CA GLY A 207 -11.24 -13.85 -4.84
C GLY A 207 -11.78 -14.95 -3.92
N LEU A 208 -11.01 -16.04 -3.76
CA LEU A 208 -11.39 -17.16 -2.90
C LEU A 208 -11.67 -16.73 -1.45
N LEU A 209 -10.78 -15.92 -0.86
CA LEU A 209 -10.99 -15.41 0.49
C LEU A 209 -12.17 -14.43 0.55
N GLY A 210 -12.47 -13.71 -0.54
CA GLY A 210 -13.62 -12.80 -0.65
C GLY A 210 -14.94 -13.56 -0.56
N ASP A 211 -15.04 -14.66 -1.30
CA ASP A 211 -16.25 -15.49 -1.37
C ASP A 211 -16.47 -16.26 -0.05
N LEU A 212 -15.40 -16.81 0.54
CA LEU A 212 -15.46 -17.47 1.86
C LEU A 212 -16.00 -16.56 2.97
N ARG A 213 -15.74 -15.25 2.89
CA ARG A 213 -16.23 -14.27 3.87
C ARG A 213 -17.75 -14.07 3.80
N HIS A 214 -18.34 -14.21 2.63
CA HIS A 214 -19.77 -13.97 2.38
C HIS A 214 -20.59 -15.25 2.25
N GLY A 215 -19.94 -16.42 2.14
CA GLY A 215 -20.58 -17.73 2.12
C GLY A 215 -21.31 -18.05 0.81
N ASN A 216 -21.07 -17.31 -0.27
CA ASN A 216 -21.72 -17.50 -1.57
C ASN A 216 -20.79 -17.11 -2.74
N GLU A 217 -20.47 -18.08 -3.59
CA GLU A 217 -19.56 -17.96 -4.75
C GLU A 217 -20.05 -17.03 -5.88
N ASN A 218 -21.34 -16.66 -5.88
CA ASN A 218 -21.91 -15.75 -6.88
C ASN A 218 -22.28 -14.39 -6.29
N TYR A 219 -22.07 -14.19 -4.98
CA TYR A 219 -22.38 -12.93 -4.31
C TYR A 219 -21.69 -11.74 -4.97
N PHE A 220 -20.41 -11.88 -5.35
CA PHE A 220 -19.70 -10.77 -5.95
C PHE A 220 -20.20 -10.40 -7.34
N ILE A 221 -20.58 -11.37 -8.16
CA ILE A 221 -21.18 -11.12 -9.48
C ILE A 221 -22.45 -10.29 -9.31
N SER A 222 -23.29 -10.64 -8.32
CA SER A 222 -24.55 -9.92 -8.09
C SER A 222 -24.36 -8.47 -7.65
N ILE A 223 -23.28 -8.14 -6.92
CA ILE A 223 -23.04 -6.77 -6.44
C ILE A 223 -22.12 -5.95 -7.35
N SER A 224 -21.38 -6.59 -8.27
CA SER A 224 -20.42 -5.90 -9.15
C SER A 224 -20.99 -5.52 -10.51
N HIS A 225 -22.18 -6.02 -10.87
CA HIS A 225 -22.90 -5.75 -12.11
C HIS A 225 -21.97 -5.81 -13.36
N PRO A 226 -21.42 -6.99 -13.69
CA PRO A 226 -20.53 -7.13 -14.84
C PRO A 226 -21.21 -6.70 -16.15
N SER A 227 -20.44 -6.02 -16.98
CA SER A 227 -20.85 -5.58 -18.32
C SER A 227 -20.90 -6.74 -19.32
N LYS A 228 -21.50 -6.50 -20.50
CA LYS A 228 -21.47 -7.50 -21.59
C LYS A 228 -20.04 -7.74 -22.07
N GLU A 229 -19.24 -6.68 -22.13
CA GLU A 229 -17.83 -6.69 -22.50
C GLU A 229 -16.99 -7.60 -21.58
N PHE A 230 -17.36 -7.71 -20.30
CA PHE A 230 -16.71 -8.64 -19.38
C PHE A 230 -17.01 -10.10 -19.75
N PHE A 231 -18.28 -10.44 -19.99
CA PHE A 231 -18.66 -11.79 -20.37
C PHE A 231 -18.05 -12.20 -21.72
N ASP A 232 -17.96 -11.25 -22.66
CA ASP A 232 -17.34 -11.47 -23.98
C ASP A 232 -15.80 -11.62 -23.89
N SER A 233 -15.17 -11.21 -22.79
CA SER A 233 -13.70 -11.27 -22.61
C SER A 233 -13.15 -12.67 -22.30
N HIS A 234 -13.99 -13.64 -21.96
CA HIS A 234 -13.62 -15.01 -21.54
C HIS A 234 -12.69 -15.07 -20.30
N ILE A 235 -12.56 -13.97 -19.54
CA ILE A 235 -11.78 -13.94 -18.31
C ILE A 235 -12.57 -14.61 -17.17
N PRO A 236 -11.95 -15.45 -16.33
CA PRO A 236 -12.65 -16.08 -15.21
C PRO A 236 -13.24 -15.07 -14.23
N LYS A 237 -14.43 -15.38 -13.69
CA LYS A 237 -15.19 -14.50 -12.79
C LYS A 237 -14.42 -14.09 -11.54
N GLU A 238 -13.49 -14.92 -11.09
CA GLU A 238 -12.67 -14.71 -9.90
C GLU A 238 -11.77 -13.47 -10.04
N PHE A 239 -11.41 -13.09 -11.26
CA PHE A 239 -10.64 -11.87 -11.53
C PHE A 239 -11.47 -10.58 -11.45
N LEU A 240 -12.80 -10.68 -11.47
CA LEU A 240 -13.67 -9.51 -11.34
C LEU A 240 -13.48 -8.83 -9.98
N TRP A 241 -13.23 -9.61 -8.92
CA TRP A 241 -12.85 -9.08 -7.61
C TRP A 241 -11.61 -8.20 -7.69
N ALA A 242 -10.52 -8.73 -8.25
CA ALA A 242 -9.27 -8.00 -8.36
C ALA A 242 -9.41 -6.76 -9.25
N TYR A 243 -10.11 -6.89 -10.38
CA TYR A 243 -10.42 -5.77 -11.27
C TYR A 243 -11.17 -4.67 -10.52
N MET A 244 -12.30 -4.98 -9.89
CA MET A 244 -13.13 -4.00 -9.19
C MET A 244 -12.40 -3.33 -8.03
N TYR A 245 -11.57 -4.05 -7.27
CA TYR A 245 -10.76 -3.45 -6.21
C TYR A 245 -9.72 -2.46 -6.76
N VAL A 246 -9.20 -2.72 -7.96
CA VAL A 246 -8.21 -1.82 -8.58
C VAL A 246 -8.89 -0.57 -9.15
N VAL A 247 -10.03 -0.70 -9.82
CA VAL A 247 -10.67 0.42 -10.54
C VAL A 247 -11.70 1.20 -9.72
N SER A 248 -12.31 0.58 -8.70
CA SER A 248 -13.39 1.22 -7.92
C SER A 248 -12.98 2.48 -7.16
N PRO A 249 -11.74 2.65 -6.65
CA PRO A 249 -11.39 3.90 -5.98
C PRO A 249 -11.46 5.12 -6.90
N LEU A 250 -11.16 4.94 -8.19
CA LEU A 250 -11.34 5.97 -9.21
C LEU A 250 -12.82 6.18 -9.55
N GLY A 251 -13.61 5.11 -9.58
CA GLY A 251 -15.07 5.19 -9.75
C GLY A 251 -15.72 5.97 -8.62
N ASN A 252 -15.36 5.67 -7.37
CA ASN A 252 -15.82 6.37 -6.17
C ASN A 252 -15.39 7.83 -6.16
N LEU A 253 -14.16 8.14 -6.60
CA LEU A 253 -13.74 9.53 -6.78
C LEU A 253 -14.65 10.26 -7.78
N GLN A 254 -14.93 9.66 -8.93
CA GLN A 254 -15.80 10.26 -9.93
C GLN A 254 -17.24 10.44 -9.42
N THR A 255 -17.81 9.43 -8.75
CA THR A 255 -19.15 9.54 -8.14
C THR A 255 -19.19 10.62 -7.06
N THR A 256 -18.16 10.70 -6.22
CA THR A 256 -18.01 11.80 -5.25
C THR A 256 -17.95 13.15 -5.97
N ILE A 257 -17.21 13.27 -7.08
CA ILE A 257 -17.14 14.51 -7.87
C ILE A 257 -18.50 14.94 -8.42
N ASN A 258 -19.29 13.98 -8.87
CA ASN A 258 -20.61 14.23 -9.47
C ASN A 258 -21.64 14.66 -8.43
N ASP A 259 -21.65 13.98 -7.28
CA ASP A 259 -22.84 13.95 -6.43
C ASP A 259 -22.62 14.55 -5.03
N VAL A 260 -21.38 14.82 -4.62
CA VAL A 260 -21.11 15.30 -3.25
C VAL A 260 -21.38 16.79 -3.12
N GLU A 261 -22.06 17.17 -2.04
CA GLU A 261 -22.07 18.56 -1.58
C GLU A 261 -20.74 18.87 -0.90
N ILE A 262 -19.93 19.70 -1.54
CA ILE A 262 -18.60 20.09 -1.04
C ILE A 262 -18.78 20.93 0.22
N SER A 263 -18.07 20.59 1.31
CA SER A 263 -18.21 21.32 2.58
C SER A 263 -17.49 22.67 2.62
N TYR A 264 -16.45 22.85 1.81
CA TYR A 264 -15.53 23.99 1.85
C TYR A 264 -14.90 24.22 3.25
N SER A 265 -14.68 23.15 4.00
CA SER A 265 -14.14 23.20 5.36
C SER A 265 -12.63 22.93 5.38
N GLU A 266 -11.84 23.94 5.73
CA GLU A 266 -10.39 23.83 5.93
C GLU A 266 -10.05 22.89 7.09
N ILE A 267 -10.83 22.96 8.17
CA ILE A 267 -10.64 22.10 9.35
C ILE A 267 -10.86 20.64 8.98
N GLU A 268 -11.93 20.36 8.24
CA GLU A 268 -12.19 19.00 7.75
C GLU A 268 -11.05 18.53 6.86
N PHE A 269 -10.60 19.36 5.92
CA PHE A 269 -9.49 19.03 5.02
C PHE A 269 -8.21 18.69 5.80
N ILE A 270 -7.80 19.54 6.75
CA ILE A 270 -6.60 19.33 7.55
C ILE A 270 -6.70 18.02 8.35
N LEU A 271 -7.77 17.86 9.14
CA LEU A 271 -7.91 16.72 10.04
C LEU A 271 -8.12 15.41 9.29
N ARG A 272 -8.79 15.44 8.14
CA ARG A 272 -9.11 14.23 7.37
C ARG A 272 -8.03 13.84 6.37
N CYS A 273 -7.33 14.82 5.79
CA CYS A 273 -6.43 14.57 4.66
C CYS A 273 -4.95 14.73 4.98
N LEU A 274 -4.57 15.52 5.99
CA LEU A 274 -3.17 15.83 6.30
C LEU A 274 -2.69 15.22 7.62
N VAL A 275 -3.59 15.09 8.59
CA VAL A 275 -3.25 14.64 9.95
C VAL A 275 -3.45 13.13 10.07
N PRO A 276 -2.47 12.37 10.61
CA PRO A 276 -2.65 10.95 10.88
C PRO A 276 -3.89 10.63 11.72
N ASP A 277 -4.57 9.54 11.40
CA ASP A 277 -5.86 9.16 12.00
C ASP A 277 -5.80 8.93 13.52
N PHE A 278 -4.61 8.63 14.06
CA PHE A 278 -4.43 8.47 15.51
C PHE A 278 -4.56 9.80 16.25
N ILE A 279 -4.34 10.92 15.58
CA ILE A 279 -4.51 12.28 16.11
C ILE A 279 -5.90 12.77 15.75
N SER A 280 -6.28 12.71 14.46
CA SER A 280 -7.51 13.36 13.99
C SER A 280 -8.79 12.77 14.58
N LYS A 281 -8.78 11.49 14.99
CA LYS A 281 -9.91 10.86 15.68
C LYS A 281 -10.26 11.47 17.05
N HIS A 282 -9.36 12.26 17.63
CA HIS A 282 -9.59 12.93 18.92
C HIS A 282 -10.27 14.30 18.77
N PHE A 283 -10.46 14.76 17.55
CA PHE A 283 -11.16 16.00 17.25
C PHE A 283 -12.54 15.66 16.70
N ASP A 284 -13.56 16.34 17.22
CA ASP A 284 -14.91 16.23 16.69
C ASP A 284 -15.08 17.23 15.54
N PHE A 285 -15.42 16.74 14.36
CA PHE A 285 -15.63 17.56 13.18
C PHE A 285 -16.58 16.86 12.21
N ASN A 286 -17.38 17.66 11.51
CA ASN A 286 -18.29 17.15 10.49
C ASN A 286 -17.49 16.59 9.31
N LYS A 287 -17.71 15.32 9.00
CA LYS A 287 -17.08 14.61 7.88
C LYS A 287 -18.09 14.47 6.76
N THR A 288 -17.81 15.08 5.62
CA THR A 288 -18.63 14.90 4.43
C THR A 288 -18.55 13.45 3.96
N PRO A 289 -19.67 12.72 3.83
CA PRO A 289 -19.63 11.33 3.41
C PRO A 289 -19.04 11.23 1.98
N LEU A 290 -18.24 10.20 1.74
CA LEU A 290 -17.81 9.87 0.37
C LEU A 290 -18.92 9.10 -0.30
N ILE A 291 -19.23 9.46 -1.55
CA ILE A 291 -20.25 8.76 -2.33
C ILE A 291 -19.55 7.64 -3.11
N GLN A 292 -20.11 6.44 -2.97
CA GLN A 292 -19.51 5.20 -3.45
C GLN A 292 -20.39 4.60 -4.55
N ILE A 293 -19.76 3.93 -5.51
CA ILE A 293 -20.47 3.18 -6.57
C ILE A 293 -21.23 1.98 -6.01
N ALA A 294 -20.76 1.42 -4.89
CA ALA A 294 -21.40 0.35 -4.14
C ALA A 294 -20.92 0.36 -2.67
N PRO A 295 -21.77 -0.02 -1.69
CA PRO A 295 -21.39 -0.05 -0.27
C PRO A 295 -20.20 -0.96 0.07
N GLU A 296 -20.01 -2.04 -0.68
CA GLU A 296 -18.92 -3.00 -0.49
C GLU A 296 -17.58 -2.48 -1.03
N LEU A 297 -17.62 -1.48 -1.92
CA LEU A 297 -16.47 -0.83 -2.53
C LEU A 297 -16.28 0.53 -1.88
N ASN A 298 -15.94 0.53 -0.60
CA ASN A 298 -16.06 1.72 0.25
C ASN A 298 -14.84 2.66 0.30
N VAL A 299 -13.86 2.42 -0.56
CA VAL A 299 -12.60 3.16 -0.54
C VAL A 299 -12.48 4.04 -1.78
N ALA A 300 -12.10 5.30 -1.60
CA ALA A 300 -11.77 6.22 -2.70
C ALA A 300 -10.27 6.50 -2.69
N THR A 301 -9.76 7.04 -3.80
CA THR A 301 -8.36 7.51 -3.88
C THR A 301 -8.05 8.55 -2.78
N MET A 302 -6.76 8.90 -2.57
CA MET A 302 -6.41 9.99 -1.65
C MET A 302 -7.11 11.33 -1.95
N TYR A 303 -7.61 11.50 -3.18
CA TYR A 303 -8.33 12.68 -3.62
C TYR A 303 -9.80 12.72 -3.20
N GLY A 304 -10.42 11.60 -2.81
CA GLY A 304 -11.87 11.55 -2.54
C GLY A 304 -12.26 12.45 -1.36
N ALA A 305 -11.63 12.24 -0.21
CA ALA A 305 -11.83 13.08 0.97
C ALA A 305 -11.42 14.53 0.72
N ALA A 306 -10.33 14.75 -0.02
CA ALA A 306 -9.86 16.07 -0.35
C ALA A 306 -10.87 16.87 -1.20
N TYR A 307 -11.49 16.22 -2.18
CA TYR A 307 -12.55 16.82 -2.99
C TYR A 307 -13.81 17.09 -2.18
N ALA A 308 -14.25 16.13 -1.35
CA ALA A 308 -15.42 16.34 -0.50
C ALA A 308 -15.25 17.52 0.48
N SER A 309 -14.01 17.78 0.94
CA SER A 309 -13.73 18.88 1.86
C SER A 309 -13.54 20.24 1.17
N MET A 310 -12.85 20.32 0.03
CA MET A 310 -12.47 21.61 -0.60
C MET A 310 -12.55 21.61 -2.13
N GLY A 311 -13.26 20.66 -2.74
CA GLY A 311 -13.36 20.50 -4.19
C GLY A 311 -12.01 20.29 -4.86
N TRP A 312 -11.84 20.84 -6.06
CA TRP A 312 -10.60 20.75 -6.84
C TRP A 312 -9.37 21.33 -6.11
N LEU A 313 -9.56 22.37 -5.29
CA LEU A 313 -8.47 22.94 -4.49
C LEU A 313 -7.95 21.93 -3.46
N GLY A 314 -8.83 21.19 -2.82
CA GLY A 314 -8.45 20.11 -1.91
C GLY A 314 -7.60 19.06 -2.60
N MET A 315 -7.98 18.63 -3.81
CA MET A 315 -7.22 17.66 -4.61
C MET A 315 -5.81 18.17 -4.95
N ILE A 316 -5.69 19.45 -5.31
CA ILE A 316 -4.39 20.08 -5.59
C ILE A 316 -3.54 20.14 -4.32
N PHE A 317 -4.11 20.57 -3.19
CA PHE A 317 -3.38 20.67 -1.93
C PHE A 317 -2.90 19.32 -1.41
N ILE A 318 -3.72 18.26 -1.47
CA ILE A 318 -3.28 16.93 -1.04
C ILE A 318 -2.18 16.37 -1.96
N PHE A 319 -2.22 16.69 -3.26
CA PHE A 319 -1.17 16.31 -4.20
C PHE A 319 0.17 17.00 -3.86
N ILE A 320 0.14 18.31 -3.62
CA ILE A 320 1.33 19.07 -3.20
C ILE A 320 1.87 18.53 -1.87
N TYR A 321 0.97 18.30 -0.90
CA TYR A 321 1.33 17.73 0.39
C TYR A 321 2.01 16.37 0.26
N MET A 322 1.49 15.47 -0.58
CA MET A 322 2.14 14.18 -0.86
C MET A 322 3.57 14.36 -1.37
N ILE A 323 3.80 15.26 -2.34
CA ILE A 323 5.14 15.56 -2.84
C ILE A 323 6.05 16.04 -1.70
N LEU A 324 5.57 16.96 -0.87
CA LEU A 324 6.32 17.48 0.27
C LEU A 324 6.70 16.37 1.25
N ILE A 325 5.77 15.48 1.63
CA ILE A 325 6.05 14.36 2.52
C ILE A 325 7.10 13.41 1.93
N VAL A 326 7.01 13.09 0.63
CA VAL A 326 8.02 12.25 -0.03
C VAL A 326 9.39 12.91 0.02
N LEU A 327 9.49 14.21 -0.31
CA LEU A 327 10.75 14.94 -0.29
C LEU A 327 11.34 15.04 1.12
N LEU A 328 10.52 15.41 2.12
CA LEU A 328 10.94 15.47 3.52
C LEU A 328 11.45 14.12 4.00
N TYR A 329 10.74 13.03 3.69
CA TYR A 329 11.19 11.69 4.05
C TYR A 329 12.55 11.36 3.44
N LEU A 330 12.74 11.63 2.14
CA LEU A 330 14.01 11.38 1.45
C LEU A 330 15.16 12.24 1.99
N ILE A 331 14.89 13.45 2.49
CA ILE A 331 15.87 14.33 3.14
C ILE A 331 16.27 13.76 4.51
N PHE A 332 15.30 13.37 5.33
CA PHE A 332 15.57 12.93 6.71
C PHE A 332 16.04 11.48 6.80
N LEU A 333 15.80 10.64 5.79
CA LEU A 333 16.21 9.24 5.77
C LEU A 333 17.75 9.13 5.82
N PRO A 334 18.32 8.50 6.86
CA PRO A 334 19.76 8.34 6.98
C PRO A 334 20.36 7.62 5.78
N ARG A 335 21.36 8.24 5.16
CA ARG A 335 22.11 7.65 4.04
C ARG A 335 23.13 6.63 4.56
N ASN A 336 23.40 5.61 3.74
CA ASN A 336 24.41 4.58 4.00
C ASN A 336 24.17 3.71 5.26
N THR A 337 22.91 3.59 5.70
CA THR A 337 22.55 2.70 6.80
C THR A 337 21.93 1.41 6.24
N PRO A 338 21.89 0.31 7.01
CA PRO A 338 21.23 -0.92 6.58
C PRO A 338 19.73 -0.74 6.29
N TYR A 339 19.13 0.31 6.83
CA TYR A 339 17.68 0.55 6.76
C TYR A 339 17.27 1.45 5.59
N THR A 340 18.22 2.12 4.93
CA THR A 340 17.93 3.09 3.86
C THR A 340 17.10 2.47 2.72
N ILE A 341 17.51 1.30 2.22
CA ILE A 341 16.82 0.64 1.09
C ILE A 341 15.42 0.17 1.51
N SER A 342 15.29 -0.35 2.73
CA SER A 342 13.99 -0.73 3.31
C SER A 342 13.05 0.47 3.42
N GLY A 343 13.55 1.63 3.89
CA GLY A 343 12.78 2.86 3.96
C GLY A 343 12.30 3.37 2.60
N ILE A 344 13.14 3.32 1.56
CA ILE A 344 12.74 3.71 0.21
C ILE A 344 11.68 2.75 -0.35
N ALA A 345 11.84 1.44 -0.15
CA ALA A 345 10.85 0.46 -0.61
C ALA A 345 9.49 0.66 0.07
N LEU A 346 9.48 0.88 1.39
CA LEU A 346 8.26 1.20 2.14
C LEU A 346 7.60 2.49 1.65
N LEU A 347 8.38 3.57 1.47
CA LEU A 347 7.89 4.84 0.94
C LEU A 347 7.28 4.66 -0.46
N THR A 348 8.00 3.95 -1.34
CA THR A 348 7.55 3.67 -2.71
C THR A 348 6.24 2.89 -2.72
N THR A 349 6.10 1.89 -1.84
CA THR A 349 4.84 1.17 -1.64
C THR A 349 3.74 2.10 -1.16
N LEU A 350 3.96 2.92 -0.13
CA LEU A 350 2.92 3.81 0.37
C LEU A 350 2.40 4.76 -0.71
N ILE A 351 3.31 5.34 -1.50
CA ILE A 351 2.95 6.22 -2.62
C ILE A 351 2.27 5.47 -3.77
N ALA A 352 2.64 4.22 -4.04
CA ALA A 352 1.89 3.39 -4.98
C ALA A 352 0.45 3.15 -4.50
N TYR A 353 0.25 3.01 -3.18
CA TYR A 353 -1.05 2.73 -2.59
C TYR A 353 -1.90 3.97 -2.29
N THR A 354 -1.37 5.20 -2.43
CA THR A 354 -2.18 6.42 -2.28
C THR A 354 -3.29 6.53 -3.32
N PHE A 355 -3.17 5.81 -4.43
CA PHE A 355 -4.25 5.66 -5.41
C PHE A 355 -5.47 4.95 -4.82
N PHE A 356 -5.27 3.95 -3.95
CA PHE A 356 -6.38 3.15 -3.42
C PHE A 356 -7.00 3.78 -2.18
N THR A 357 -6.25 4.53 -1.38
CA THR A 357 -6.73 5.30 -0.22
C THR A 357 -5.67 6.30 0.21
N ASN A 358 -5.99 7.26 1.06
CA ASN A 358 -4.99 8.17 1.62
C ASN A 358 -4.06 7.44 2.62
N MET A 359 -2.99 6.83 2.10
CA MET A 359 -1.96 6.15 2.89
C MET A 359 -1.12 7.10 3.75
N LEU A 360 -1.21 8.41 3.55
CA LEU A 360 -0.44 9.39 4.32
C LEU A 360 -1.06 9.67 5.70
N VAL A 361 -2.37 9.48 5.84
CA VAL A 361 -3.07 9.67 7.13
C VAL A 361 -3.31 8.36 7.86
N PHE A 362 -3.27 7.23 7.16
CA PHE A 362 -3.55 5.94 7.77
C PHE A 362 -2.37 5.49 8.66
N THR A 363 -2.52 5.60 9.99
CA THR A 363 -1.42 5.40 10.95
C THR A 363 -0.84 4.01 10.91
N GLY A 364 -1.70 3.01 10.70
CA GLY A 364 -1.28 1.61 10.57
C GLY A 364 -0.32 1.33 9.41
N MET A 365 -0.13 2.30 8.51
CA MET A 365 0.82 2.19 7.39
C MET A 365 1.87 3.31 7.39
N ILE A 366 1.54 4.59 7.62
CA ILE A 366 2.58 5.65 7.60
C ILE A 366 3.60 5.52 8.74
N ALA A 367 3.19 5.02 9.91
CA ALA A 367 4.09 4.90 11.06
C ALA A 367 5.27 3.95 10.81
N GLN A 368 5.15 3.01 9.86
CA GLN A 368 6.24 2.11 9.50
C GLN A 368 7.47 2.85 8.93
N LEU A 369 7.27 4.05 8.38
CA LEU A 369 8.34 4.89 7.85
C LEU A 369 9.24 5.47 8.95
N ALA A 370 8.76 5.55 10.19
CA ALA A 370 9.55 6.05 11.31
C ALA A 370 10.73 5.11 11.63
N TYR A 371 10.57 3.80 11.53
CA TYR A 371 11.60 2.84 11.94
C TYR A 371 12.91 2.95 11.13
N PRO A 372 12.91 3.04 9.78
CA PRO A 372 14.13 3.28 9.03
C PRO A 372 14.87 4.57 9.42
N ILE A 373 14.14 5.62 9.79
CA ILE A 373 14.71 6.89 10.27
C ILE A 373 15.32 6.68 11.65
N LEU A 374 14.52 6.21 12.62
CA LEU A 374 14.93 6.04 14.01
C LEU A 374 16.14 5.10 14.13
N PHE A 375 16.05 3.89 13.56
CA PHE A 375 17.15 2.93 13.61
C PHE A 375 18.34 3.36 12.74
N GLY A 376 18.09 4.07 11.65
CA GLY A 376 19.14 4.67 10.84
C GLY A 376 20.01 5.64 11.64
N TYR A 377 19.43 6.50 12.47
CA TYR A 377 20.21 7.42 13.32
C TYR A 377 20.82 6.71 14.54
N LEU A 378 20.04 5.90 15.26
CA LEU A 378 20.51 5.21 16.47
C LEU A 378 21.72 4.29 16.21
N PHE A 379 21.67 3.49 15.16
CA PHE A 379 22.75 2.54 14.84
C PHE A 379 23.86 3.12 13.94
N ARG A 380 23.71 4.36 13.46
CA ARG A 380 24.80 5.10 12.82
C ARG A 380 25.79 5.63 13.84
N VAL A 381 25.29 6.25 14.92
CA VAL A 381 26.10 6.78 16.03
C VAL A 381 26.91 5.69 16.73
N GLY A 382 26.41 4.45 16.75
CA GLY A 382 27.13 3.30 17.29
C GLY A 382 28.33 2.81 16.46
N ARG A 383 28.40 3.14 15.15
CA ARG A 383 29.54 2.77 14.30
C ARG A 383 30.67 3.79 14.37
N ASP A 384 30.35 5.08 14.46
CA ASP A 384 31.36 6.13 14.56
C ASP A 384 32.13 6.10 15.90
N LYS A 385 31.62 5.37 16.91
CA LYS A 385 32.30 5.15 18.20
C LYS A 385 33.27 3.96 18.19
N ASN A 386 33.28 3.15 17.14
CA ASN A 386 34.12 1.94 17.02
C ASN A 386 35.12 2.04 15.85
N VAL A 387 35.47 3.27 15.44
CA VAL A 387 36.55 3.54 14.47
C VAL A 387 37.73 4.17 15.19
#